data_AF-A0A3B9QJ02-F1
#
_entry.id   AF-A0A3B9QJ02-F1
#
_cell.length_a   1.000
_cell.length_b   1.000
_cell.length_c   1.000
_cell.angle_alpha   90.00
_cell.angle_beta   90.00
_cell.angle_gamma   90.00
#
_symmetry.space_group_name_H-M   'P 1'
#
loop_
_entity.id
_entity.type
_entity.pdbx_description
1 polymer ?
#
loop_
_entity_poly.entity_id
_entity_poly.type
_entity_poly.pdbx_seq_one_letter_code
_entity_poly.pdbx_strand_id
1 'polypeptide(L)' 'DRLERLQEQRGIEREDALARIDSQASDEERRAVAQFLIANGGDLAALSEATAELWGQLEQLLVSKNS' A
#
# COMPACT_ATOMS: atom_id res chain seq x y z
N ASP A 1 -3.13 -1.09 12.47
CA ASP A 1 -1.89 -0.39 12.02
C ASP A 1 -0.77 -1.31 11.51
N ARG A 2 0.25 -0.77 10.81
CA ARG A 2 1.40 -1.56 10.29
C ARG A 2 2.14 -2.31 11.40
N LEU A 3 2.34 -1.65 12.54
CA LEU A 3 2.99 -2.19 13.72
C LEU A 3 2.21 -3.37 14.33
N GLU A 4 0.90 -3.22 14.45
CA GLU A 4 -0.02 -4.26 14.93
C GLU A 4 0.05 -5.52 14.06
N ARG A 5 0.02 -5.37 12.73
CA ARG A 5 0.15 -6.53 11.82
C ARG A 5 1.50 -7.25 11.94
N LEU A 6 2.59 -6.52 12.17
CA LEU A 6 3.91 -7.15 12.35
C LEU A 6 3.97 -7.94 13.67
N GLN A 7 3.38 -7.41 14.74
CA GLN A 7 3.34 -8.10 16.03
C GLN A 7 2.36 -9.26 16.02
N GLU A 8 1.10 -9.02 15.68
CA GLU A 8 0.01 -9.98 15.88
C GLU A 8 -0.03 -11.08 14.82
N GLN A 9 0.21 -10.73 13.55
CA GLN A 9 0.09 -11.70 12.45
C GLN A 9 1.42 -12.41 12.17
N ARG A 10 2.54 -11.82 12.58
CA ARG A 10 3.89 -12.34 12.25
C ARG A 10 4.77 -12.61 13.47
N GLY A 11 4.29 -12.33 14.68
CA GLY A 11 5.02 -12.60 15.92
C GLY A 11 6.33 -11.81 16.06
N ILE A 12 6.43 -10.64 15.42
CA ILE A 12 7.64 -9.82 15.48
C ILE A 12 7.59 -8.96 16.75
N GLU A 13 8.66 -9.01 17.54
CA GLU A 13 8.81 -8.17 18.73
C GLU A 13 8.68 -6.67 18.40
N ARG A 14 8.13 -5.89 19.34
CA ARG A 14 7.81 -4.49 19.10
C ARG A 14 9.01 -3.67 18.61
N GLU A 15 10.16 -3.85 19.22
CA GLU A 15 11.40 -3.13 18.90
C GLU A 15 11.86 -3.44 17.47
N ASP A 16 11.89 -4.71 17.10
CA ASP A 16 12.21 -5.16 15.74
C ASP A 16 11.19 -4.66 14.71
N ALA A 17 9.90 -4.64 15.07
CA ALA A 17 8.85 -4.13 14.20
C ALA A 17 8.98 -2.63 13.95
N LEU A 18 9.34 -1.85 14.97
CA LEU A 18 9.61 -0.41 14.85
C LEU A 18 10.87 -0.17 14.01
N ALA A 19 11.97 -0.87 14.30
CA ALA A 19 13.20 -0.75 13.51
C ALA A 19 12.98 -1.03 12.02
N ARG A 20 12.14 -2.03 11.70
CA ARG A 20 11.73 -2.33 10.31
C ARG A 20 10.86 -1.26 9.69
N ILE A 21 10.02 -0.58 10.46
CA ILE A 21 9.17 0.52 9.95
C ILE A 21 10.05 1.74 9.70
N ASP A 22 10.93 2.07 10.64
CA ASP A 22 11.83 3.23 10.57
C ASP A 22 12.89 3.08 9.47
N SER A 23 13.29 1.85 9.12
CA SER A 23 14.20 1.60 7.99
C SER A 23 13.55 1.79 6.62
N GLN A 24 12.23 2.00 6.55
CA GLN A 24 11.51 2.26 5.31
C GLN A 24 11.35 3.76 5.10
N ALA A 25 11.11 4.18 3.85
CA ALA A 25 10.67 5.55 3.58
C ALA A 25 9.45 5.91 4.45
N SER A 26 9.30 7.18 4.80
CA SER A 26 8.10 7.71 5.44
C SER A 26 6.89 7.61 4.50
N ASP A 27 5.68 7.75 5.06
CA ASP A 27 4.48 7.81 4.22
C ASP A 27 4.43 9.09 3.37
N GLU A 28 5.07 10.17 3.80
CA GLU A 28 5.20 11.40 3.00
C GLU A 28 6.11 11.17 1.79
N GLU A 29 7.31 10.60 1.99
CA GLU A 29 8.24 10.27 0.90
C GLU A 29 7.62 9.28 -0.09
N ARG A 30 6.87 8.28 0.40
CA ARG A 30 6.11 7.37 -0.46
C ARG A 30 5.07 8.10 -1.30
N ARG A 31 4.30 9.01 -0.71
CA ARG A 31 3.26 9.78 -1.43
C ARG A 31 3.85 10.75 -2.44
N ALA A 32 5.01 11.34 -2.15
CA ALA A 32 5.66 12.31 -3.03
C ALA A 32 6.02 11.74 -4.41
N VAL A 33 6.30 10.43 -4.49
CA VAL A 33 6.69 9.75 -5.74
C VAL A 33 5.60 8.85 -6.32
N ALA A 34 4.49 8.66 -5.60
CA ALA A 34 3.44 7.76 -6.02
C ALA A 34 2.48 8.43 -7.01
N GLN A 35 2.29 7.78 -8.17
CA GLN A 35 1.25 8.20 -9.12
C GLN A 35 -0.15 7.75 -8.67
N PHE A 36 -0.22 6.62 -7.96
CA PHE A 36 -1.44 6.00 -7.46
C PHE A 36 -1.21 5.49 -6.04
N LEU A 37 -2.23 5.56 -5.19
CA LEU A 37 -2.19 5.11 -3.80
C LEU A 37 -3.35 4.14 -3.54
N ILE A 38 -3.02 2.93 -3.07
CA ILE A 38 -4.02 1.94 -2.64
C ILE A 38 -3.96 1.82 -1.12
N ALA A 39 -5.09 2.03 -0.45
CA ALA A 39 -5.20 1.86 1.00
C ALA A 39 -5.34 0.37 1.37
N ASN A 40 -4.36 -0.18 2.09
CA ASN A 40 -4.39 -1.56 2.62
C ASN A 40 -4.58 -1.56 4.16
N GLY A 41 -5.56 -0.77 4.61
CA GLY A 41 -5.94 -0.68 6.02
C GLY A 41 -7.27 -1.38 6.34
N GLY A 42 -8.09 -1.64 5.32
CA GLY A 42 -9.39 -2.31 5.46
C GLY A 42 -9.30 -3.82 5.34
N ASP A 43 -10.43 -4.45 5.02
CA ASP A 43 -10.51 -5.88 4.75
C ASP A 43 -10.04 -6.25 3.33
N LEU A 44 -10.02 -7.55 3.05
CA LEU A 44 -9.62 -8.07 1.74
C LEU A 44 -10.60 -7.69 0.62
N ALA A 45 -11.88 -7.51 0.92
CA ALA A 45 -12.88 -7.15 -0.07
C ALA A 45 -12.66 -5.71 -0.56
N ALA A 46 -12.45 -4.78 0.37
CA ALA A 46 -12.12 -3.39 0.08
C ALA A 46 -10.80 -3.27 -0.71
N LEU A 47 -9.78 -4.06 -0.35
CA LEU A 47 -8.51 -4.07 -1.09
C LEU A 47 -8.69 -4.62 -2.52
N SER A 48 -9.49 -5.68 -2.67
CA SER A 48 -9.79 -6.28 -3.97
C SER A 48 -10.51 -5.29 -4.89
N GLU A 49 -11.51 -4.59 -4.37
CA GLU A 49 -12.26 -3.57 -5.10
C GLU A 49 -11.35 -2.40 -5.54
N ALA A 50 -10.57 -1.84 -4.60
CA ALA A 50 -9.65 -0.74 -4.90
C ALA A 50 -8.60 -1.13 -5.96
N THR A 51 -8.12 -2.38 -5.93
CA THR A 51 -7.16 -2.88 -6.92
C THR A 51 -7.80 -3.04 -8.30
N ALA A 52 -9.03 -3.56 -8.36
CA ALA A 52 -9.78 -3.71 -9.60
C ALA A 52 -10.13 -2.35 -10.24
N GLU A 53 -10.52 -1.37 -9.43
CA GLU A 53 -10.77 -0.01 -9.88
C GLU A 53 -9.53 0.62 -10.51
N LEU A 54 -8.39 0.57 -9.81
CA LEU A 54 -7.14 1.09 -10.34
C LEU A 54 -6.73 0.38 -11.63
N TRP A 55 -6.93 -0.93 -11.72
CA TRP A 55 -6.62 -1.69 -12.93
C TRP A 55 -7.38 -1.13 -14.15
N GLY A 56 -8.68 -0.90 -14.02
CA GLY A 56 -9.48 -0.29 -15.10
C GLY A 56 -9.01 1.11 -15.50
N GLN A 57 -8.57 1.93 -14.53
CA GLN A 57 -7.99 3.24 -14.81
C GLN A 57 -6.66 3.12 -15.60
N LEU A 58 -5.81 2.15 -15.25
CA LEU A 58 -4.56 1.90 -15.95
C LEU A 58 -4.78 1.44 -17.40
N GLU A 59 -5.78 0.59 -17.64
CA GLU A 59 -6.17 0.18 -18.99
C GLU A 59 -6.61 1.38 -19.84
N GLN A 60 -7.43 2.28 -19.27
CA GLN A 60 -7.85 3.51 -19.97
C GLN A 60 -6.66 4.42 -20.30
N LEU A 61 -5.75 4.61 -19.34
CA LEU A 61 -4.53 5.40 -19.56
C LEU A 61 -3.64 4.81 -20.65
N LEU A 62 -3.55 3.48 -20.73
CA LEU A 62 -2.79 2.79 -21.77
C LEU A 62 -3.40 3.06 -23.16
N VAL A 63 -4.72 3.01 -23.27
CA VAL A 63 -5.43 3.31 -24.52
C VAL A 63 -5.20 4.77 -24.93
N SER A 64 -5.35 5.72 -23.99
CA SER A 64 -5.14 7.15 -24.25
C SER A 64 -3.71 7.49 -24.65
N LYS A 65 -2.70 6.75 -24.16
CA LYS A 65 -1.30 6.97 -24.52
C LYS A 65 -0.94 6.44 -25.90
N ASN A 66 -1.64 5.40 -26.37
CA ASN A 66 -1.37 4.72 -27.63
C ASN A 66 -2.24 5.19 -28.80
N SER A 67 -3.17 6.13 -28.54
CA SER A 67 -4.00 6.80 -29.55
C SER A 67 -3.38 8.14 -29.94
#